data_AF-A0A0L1KQ05-F1
#
_entry.id   AF-A0A0L1KQ05-F1
#
_cell.length_a   1.000
_cell.length_b   1.000
_cell.length_c   1.000
_cell.angle_alpha   90.00
_cell.angle_beta   90.00
_cell.angle_gamma   90.00
#
_symmetry.space_group_name_H-M   'P 1'
#
loop_
_entity.id
_entity.type
_entity.pdbx_description
1 polymer ?
#
loop_
_entity_poly.entity_id
_entity_poly.type
_entity_poly.pdbx_seq_one_letter_code
_entity_poly.pdbx_strand_id
1 'polypeptide(L)'
;MYPPKREHAGRMRSILQTSWMKDDFESFIKHLLQAIFLQKECVKAKRLIFVLDGARGHGLERNMQDLWRGKHLELERYLSSTGGVIRIMKAPPNSPQLNLCEYYNRTIRSKANRIRHMPKFEAQLLGRFAHGDTLDGRIRSLLEIIETAIGEAKDVVQSHSFVALLGFFERVVASNGYLNWKDPM
;
A
#
# COMPACT_ATOMS: atom_id res chain seq x y z
N MET A 1 1.63 -2.16 3.14
CA MET A 1 1.55 -1.01 4.06
C MET A 1 0.14 -1.03 4.64
N TYR A 2 0.00 -1.38 5.91
CA TYR A 2 -1.29 -1.75 6.49
C TYR A 2 -2.18 -0.51 6.72
N PRO A 3 -3.50 -0.61 6.49
CA PRO A 3 -4.42 0.28 7.17
C PRO A 3 -4.38 -0.02 8.68
N PRO A 4 -4.50 1.00 9.55
CA PRO A 4 -4.46 0.80 11.00
C PRO A 4 -5.58 -0.15 11.46
N LYS A 5 -5.25 -1.06 12.39
CA LYS A 5 -6.23 -1.90 13.11
C LYS A 5 -7.22 -0.96 13.82
N ARG A 6 -8.43 -0.81 13.29
CA ARG A 6 -9.55 -0.11 13.93
C ARG A 6 -10.57 -1.14 14.43
N GLU A 7 -11.07 -0.92 15.63
CA GLU A 7 -11.98 -1.83 16.34
C GLU A 7 -13.27 -2.18 15.56
N HIS A 8 -13.54 -3.49 15.62
CA HIS A 8 -14.77 -4.28 15.55
C HIS A 8 -15.91 -3.92 14.57
N ALA A 9 -16.08 -4.85 13.61
CA ALA A 9 -17.29 -5.29 12.88
C ALA A 9 -18.22 -4.22 12.27
N GLY A 10 -18.83 -3.33 13.06
CA GLY A 10 -19.73 -2.28 12.55
C GLY A 10 -19.03 -1.26 11.63
N ARG A 11 -17.73 -1.04 11.84
CA ARG A 11 -16.89 -0.17 10.98
C ARG A 11 -16.49 -0.80 9.65
N MET A 12 -16.45 -2.13 9.53
CA MET A 12 -15.99 -2.80 8.31
C MET A 12 -16.92 -2.55 7.12
N ARG A 13 -18.24 -2.51 7.37
CA ARG A 13 -19.23 -2.20 6.33
C ARG A 13 -19.09 -0.75 5.82
N SER A 14 -18.80 0.21 6.70
CA SER A 14 -18.58 1.61 6.28
C SER A 14 -17.25 1.76 5.53
N ILE A 15 -16.17 1.08 5.96
CA ILE A 15 -14.83 1.16 5.34
C ILE A 15 -14.85 0.67 3.89
N LEU A 16 -15.64 -0.36 3.58
CA LEU A 16 -15.79 -0.87 2.21
C LEU A 16 -16.71 0.01 1.34
N GLN A 17 -17.52 0.88 1.96
CA GLN A 17 -18.48 1.74 1.27
C GLN A 17 -18.01 3.19 1.12
N THR A 18 -17.01 3.63 1.88
CA THR A 18 -16.47 5.00 1.83
C THR A 18 -15.20 5.06 1.00
N SER A 19 -15.17 5.95 0.01
CA SER A 19 -13.92 6.35 -0.65
C SER A 19 -12.98 7.02 0.36
N TRP A 20 -11.67 6.78 0.24
CA TRP A 20 -10.66 7.48 1.03
C TRP A 20 -10.74 8.99 0.77
N MET A 21 -10.95 9.75 1.83
CA MET A 21 -10.90 11.21 1.81
C MET A 21 -9.51 11.70 2.22
N LYS A 22 -9.27 13.00 2.03
CA LYS A 22 -8.00 13.64 2.39
C LYS A 22 -7.63 13.38 3.87
N ASP A 23 -8.61 13.47 4.77
CA ASP A 23 -8.39 13.28 6.21
C ASP A 23 -7.99 11.84 6.56
N ASP A 24 -8.53 10.85 5.83
CA ASP A 24 -8.15 9.44 5.99
C ASP A 24 -6.69 9.23 5.59
N PHE A 25 -6.28 9.84 4.48
CA PHE A 25 -4.89 9.79 4.02
C PHE A 25 -3.94 10.51 4.99
N GLU A 26 -4.29 11.68 5.51
CA GLU A 26 -3.48 12.37 6.52
C GLU A 26 -3.32 11.53 7.79
N SER A 27 -4.41 10.89 8.25
CA SER A 27 -4.36 9.96 9.40
C SER A 27 -3.45 8.77 9.12
N PHE A 28 -3.52 8.19 7.91
CA PHE A 28 -2.64 7.12 7.49
C PHE A 28 -1.17 7.53 7.49
N ILE A 29 -0.83 8.68 6.91
CA ILE A 29 0.56 9.20 6.90
C ILE A 29 1.07 9.40 8.32
N LYS A 30 0.27 9.95 9.24
CA LYS A 30 0.66 10.11 10.64
C LYS A 30 1.01 8.77 11.30
N HIS A 31 0.16 7.76 11.15
CA HIS A 31 0.42 6.43 11.72
C HIS A 31 1.64 5.75 11.09
N LEU A 32 1.84 5.92 9.79
CA LEU A 32 3.02 5.43 9.10
C LEU A 32 4.30 6.05 9.65
N LEU A 33 4.35 7.38 9.77
CA LEU A 33 5.55 8.07 10.27
C LEU A 33 5.87 7.63 11.70
N GLN A 34 4.84 7.42 12.53
CA GLN A 34 4.99 6.82 13.85
C GLN A 34 5.58 5.42 13.80
N ALA A 35 5.08 4.54 12.93
CA ALA A 35 5.60 3.19 12.76
C ALA A 35 7.07 3.18 12.29
N ILE A 36 7.44 4.10 11.40
CA ILE A 36 8.83 4.28 10.96
C ILE A 36 9.69 4.76 12.13
N PHE A 37 9.21 5.69 12.94
CA PHE A 37 9.94 6.19 14.11
C PHE A 37 10.17 5.10 15.16
N LEU A 38 9.20 4.20 15.37
CA LEU A 38 9.40 3.04 16.24
C LEU A 38 10.50 2.10 15.72
N GLN A 39 10.81 2.16 14.42
CA GLN A 39 11.90 1.43 13.76
C GLN A 39 13.06 2.34 13.34
N LYS A 40 13.24 3.48 14.04
CA LYS A 40 14.16 4.57 13.62
C LYS A 40 15.60 4.12 13.37
N GLU A 41 16.11 3.14 14.10
CA GLU A 41 17.47 2.62 13.89
C GLU A 41 17.64 1.98 12.49
N CYS A 42 16.59 1.39 11.92
CA CYS A 42 16.62 0.84 10.57
C CYS A 42 16.73 1.92 9.49
N VAL A 43 16.43 3.19 9.82
CA VAL A 43 16.40 4.33 8.90
C VAL A 43 17.42 5.42 9.28
N LYS A 44 18.28 5.16 10.26
CA LYS A 44 19.35 6.06 10.68
C LYS A 44 20.26 6.44 9.51
N ALA A 45 20.51 7.74 9.35
CA ALA A 45 21.33 8.30 8.25
C ALA A 45 20.83 7.96 6.83
N LYS A 46 19.61 7.43 6.67
CA LYS A 46 19.04 7.07 5.36
C LYS A 46 18.17 8.19 4.81
N ARG A 47 18.08 8.20 3.48
CA ARG A 47 17.09 9.00 2.76
C ARG A 47 15.80 8.19 2.62
N LEU A 48 14.74 8.61 3.30
CA LEU A 48 13.41 8.06 3.12
C LEU A 48 12.74 8.71 1.93
N ILE A 49 12.29 7.90 0.96
CA ILE A 49 11.63 8.37 -0.26
C ILE A 49 10.22 7.80 -0.28
N PHE A 50 9.23 8.68 -0.19
CA PHE A 50 7.82 8.33 -0.42
C PHE A 50 7.47 8.59 -1.87
N VAL A 51 7.03 7.57 -2.59
CA VAL A 51 6.56 7.70 -3.97
C VAL A 51 5.04 7.67 -3.97
N LEU A 52 4.41 8.75 -4.44
CA LEU A 52 2.95 8.89 -4.48
C LEU A 52 2.47 9.15 -5.91
N ASP A 53 1.33 8.59 -6.28
CA ASP A 53 0.66 8.94 -7.53
C ASP A 53 -0.09 10.28 -7.42
N GLY A 54 -0.71 10.71 -8.53
CA GLY A 54 -1.50 11.94 -8.60
C GLY A 54 -2.93 11.84 -8.09
N ALA A 55 -3.29 10.85 -7.24
CA ALA A 55 -4.65 10.74 -6.72
C ALA A 55 -5.06 11.99 -5.93
N ARG A 56 -6.32 12.42 -6.08
CA ARG A 56 -6.85 13.63 -5.43
C ARG A 56 -6.72 13.60 -3.91
N GLY A 57 -6.81 12.41 -3.30
CA GLY A 57 -6.65 12.20 -1.86
C GLY A 57 -5.24 12.52 -1.33
N HIS A 58 -4.22 12.51 -2.20
CA HIS A 58 -2.84 12.86 -1.84
C HIS A 58 -2.62 14.39 -1.80
N GLY A 59 -3.61 15.19 -2.19
CA GLY A 59 -3.50 16.64 -2.27
C GLY A 59 -2.89 17.15 -3.58
N LEU A 60 -2.81 18.49 -3.70
CA LEU A 60 -2.19 19.15 -4.85
C LEU A 60 -0.67 19.03 -4.78
N GLU A 61 -0.03 18.93 -5.94
CA GLU A 61 1.43 18.76 -6.09
C GLU A 61 2.24 19.82 -5.32
N ARG A 62 1.79 21.08 -5.33
CA ARG A 62 2.39 22.20 -4.60
C ARG A 62 2.43 22.01 -3.07
N ASN A 63 1.61 21.11 -2.52
CA ASN A 63 1.46 20.89 -1.08
C ASN A 63 1.89 19.48 -0.63
N MET A 64 2.51 18.68 -1.51
CA MET A 64 2.90 17.31 -1.13
C MET A 64 3.91 17.31 0.02
N GLN A 65 4.78 18.31 0.13
CA GLN A 65 5.70 18.43 1.28
C GLN A 65 4.95 18.64 2.61
N ASP A 66 3.79 19.29 2.58
CA ASP A 66 2.97 19.55 3.77
C ASP A 66 2.28 18.29 4.29
N LEU A 67 2.30 17.19 3.53
CA LEU A 67 1.76 15.90 3.96
C LEU A 67 2.49 15.30 5.16
N TRP A 68 3.80 15.58 5.31
CA TRP A 68 4.59 15.05 6.42
C TRP A 68 5.27 16.14 7.25
N ARG A 69 5.59 17.30 6.65
CA ARG A 69 6.33 18.36 7.34
C ARG A 69 5.57 18.83 8.57
N GLY A 70 6.21 18.76 9.73
CA GLY A 70 5.61 19.13 11.02
C GLY A 70 4.58 18.13 11.55
N LYS A 71 4.24 17.07 10.79
CA LYS A 71 3.27 16.04 11.22
C LYS A 71 3.92 15.00 12.15
N HIS A 72 5.24 14.86 12.12
CA HIS A 72 5.99 13.97 13.03
C HIS A 72 7.38 14.53 13.40
N LEU A 73 7.40 15.61 14.18
CA LEU A 73 8.61 16.36 14.57
C LEU A 73 9.74 15.49 15.14
N GLU A 74 9.42 14.43 15.88
CA GLU A 74 10.45 13.55 16.48
C GLU A 74 11.25 12.78 15.42
N LEU A 75 10.58 12.32 14.36
CA LEU A 75 11.22 11.59 13.28
C LEU A 75 12.06 12.54 12.43
N GLU A 76 11.55 13.74 12.17
CA GLU A 76 12.29 14.78 11.46
C GLU A 76 13.57 15.18 12.21
N ARG A 77 13.48 15.41 13.53
CA ARG A 77 14.64 15.71 14.37
C ARG A 77 15.64 14.56 14.38
N TYR A 78 15.17 13.33 14.53
CA TYR A 78 16.01 12.14 14.52
C TYR A 78 16.74 11.95 13.18
N LEU A 79 16.04 12.09 12.07
CA LEU A 79 16.66 12.00 10.75
C LEU A 79 17.66 13.13 10.55
N SER A 80 17.30 14.37 10.90
CA SER A 80 18.20 15.52 10.77
C SER A 80 19.48 15.36 11.60
N SER A 81 19.37 14.89 12.85
CA SER A 81 20.54 14.68 13.72
C SER A 81 21.43 13.52 13.29
N THR A 82 20.92 12.61 12.46
CA THR A 82 21.65 11.45 11.94
C THR A 82 22.08 11.62 10.48
N GLY A 83 21.81 12.77 9.85
CA GLY A 83 22.10 13.03 8.44
C GLY A 83 21.10 12.38 7.46
N GLY A 84 20.01 11.81 7.97
CA GLY A 84 18.89 11.32 7.17
C GLY A 84 17.95 12.43 6.70
N VAL A 85 17.07 12.12 5.75
CA VAL A 85 16.09 13.09 5.23
C VAL A 85 14.86 12.39 4.65
N ILE A 86 13.70 13.04 4.74
CA ILE A 86 12.47 12.60 4.07
C ILE A 86 12.31 13.37 2.76
N ARG A 87 12.04 12.65 1.66
CA ARG A 87 11.67 13.22 0.37
C ARG A 87 10.39 12.56 -0.13
N ILE A 88 9.59 13.35 -0.85
CA ILE A 88 8.48 12.84 -1.65
C ILE A 88 8.88 12.94 -3.12
N MET A 89 8.59 11.88 -3.85
CA MET A 89 8.64 11.84 -5.30
C MET A 89 7.23 11.61 -5.82
N LYS A 90 6.86 12.39 -6.83
CA LYS A 90 5.61 12.15 -7.55
C LYS A 90 5.88 11.15 -8.67
N ALA A 91 5.05 10.12 -8.76
CA ALA A 91 5.07 9.23 -9.90
C ALA A 91 4.56 9.98 -11.16
N PRO A 92 5.12 9.71 -12.35
CA PRO A 92 4.59 10.24 -13.59
C PRO A 92 3.09 9.92 -13.73
N PRO A 93 2.27 10.84 -14.26
CA PRO A 93 0.84 10.59 -14.42
C PRO A 93 0.60 9.40 -15.33
N ASN A 94 -0.51 8.69 -15.11
CA ASN A 94 -0.93 7.54 -15.93
C ASN A 94 0.14 6.43 -16.08
N SER A 95 1.05 6.29 -15.11
CA SER A 95 2.18 5.34 -15.16
C SER A 95 2.12 4.29 -14.04
N PRO A 96 1.07 3.46 -13.96
CA PRO A 96 0.94 2.45 -12.91
C PRO A 96 2.07 1.42 -12.91
N GLN A 97 2.76 1.22 -14.04
CA GLN A 97 3.90 0.30 -14.16
C GLN A 97 5.13 0.78 -13.36
N LEU A 98 5.23 2.09 -13.12
CA LEU A 98 6.29 2.70 -12.32
C LEU A 98 5.92 2.78 -10.82
N ASN A 99 4.74 2.27 -10.45
CA ASN A 99 4.27 2.23 -9.07
C ASN A 99 4.45 0.83 -8.49
N LEU A 100 5.40 0.66 -7.57
CA LEU A 100 5.62 -0.62 -6.88
C LEU A 100 4.39 -1.13 -6.14
N CYS A 101 3.50 -0.24 -5.67
CA CYS A 101 2.25 -0.66 -5.05
C CYS A 101 1.37 -1.43 -6.04
N GLU A 102 1.38 -1.09 -7.34
CA GLU A 102 0.63 -1.83 -8.36
C GLU A 102 1.22 -3.22 -8.60
N TYR A 103 2.54 -3.35 -8.60
CA TYR A 103 3.20 -4.66 -8.64
C TYR A 103 2.82 -5.52 -7.43
N TYR A 104 2.80 -4.93 -6.23
CA TYR A 104 2.36 -5.62 -5.01
C TYR A 104 0.89 -6.02 -5.08
N ASN A 105 0.01 -5.10 -5.49
CA ASN A 105 -1.41 -5.35 -5.62
C ASN A 105 -1.71 -6.49 -6.61
N ARG A 106 -0.99 -6.56 -7.74
CA ARG A 106 -1.09 -7.66 -8.70
C ARG A 106 -0.66 -8.99 -8.10
N THR A 107 0.46 -9.00 -7.39
CA THR A 107 0.98 -10.21 -6.71
C THR A 107 0.01 -10.71 -5.65
N ILE A 108 -0.45 -9.81 -4.78
CA ILE A 108 -1.44 -10.11 -3.73
C ILE A 108 -2.73 -10.62 -4.35
N ARG A 109 -3.24 -9.98 -5.42
CA ARG A 109 -4.47 -10.39 -6.11
C ARG A 109 -4.35 -11.79 -6.70
N SER A 110 -3.21 -12.10 -7.33
CA SER A 110 -2.95 -13.44 -7.85
C SER A 110 -2.98 -14.50 -6.75
N LYS A 111 -2.30 -14.25 -5.62
CA LYS A 111 -2.28 -15.16 -4.47
C LYS A 111 -3.66 -15.28 -3.81
N ALA A 112 -4.34 -14.16 -3.59
CA ALA A 112 -5.70 -14.12 -3.02
C ALA A 112 -6.69 -14.91 -3.89
N ASN A 113 -6.60 -14.80 -5.22
CA ASN A 113 -7.42 -15.59 -6.13
C ASN A 113 -7.14 -17.09 -6.01
N ARG A 114 -5.91 -17.51 -5.78
CA ARG A 114 -5.60 -18.93 -5.50
C ARG A 114 -6.18 -19.38 -4.16
N ILE A 115 -5.99 -18.58 -3.11
CA ILE A 115 -6.42 -18.89 -1.73
C ILE A 115 -7.96 -18.96 -1.64
N ARG A 116 -8.68 -18.07 -2.35
CA ARG A 116 -10.15 -18.07 -2.33
C ARG A 116 -10.75 -19.40 -2.81
N HIS A 117 -10.02 -20.15 -3.63
CA HIS A 117 -10.43 -21.44 -4.19
C HIS A 117 -10.05 -22.63 -3.30
N MET A 118 -9.46 -22.41 -2.13
CA MET A 118 -9.24 -23.47 -1.16
C MET A 118 -10.58 -23.90 -0.55
N PRO A 119 -10.82 -25.21 -0.31
CA PRO A 119 -12.12 -25.71 0.16
C PRO A 119 -12.66 -25.01 1.42
N LYS A 120 -11.78 -24.65 2.36
CA LYS A 120 -12.13 -23.87 3.56
C LYS A 120 -12.78 -22.52 3.20
N PHE A 121 -12.14 -21.77 2.31
CA PHE A 121 -12.58 -20.43 1.94
C PHE A 121 -13.76 -20.45 0.98
N GLU A 122 -13.83 -21.40 0.05
CA GLU A 122 -15.01 -21.57 -0.79
C GLU A 122 -16.25 -21.88 0.06
N ALA A 123 -16.14 -22.79 1.02
CA ALA A 123 -17.23 -23.10 1.94
C ALA A 123 -17.66 -21.89 2.78
N GLN A 124 -16.71 -21.06 3.24
CA GLN A 124 -17.03 -19.85 3.99
C GLN A 124 -17.63 -18.74 3.10
N LEU A 125 -17.16 -18.56 1.87
CA LEU A 125 -17.66 -17.54 0.96
C LEU A 125 -19.06 -17.90 0.40
N LEU A 126 -19.26 -19.19 0.08
CA LEU A 126 -20.51 -19.74 -0.47
C LEU A 126 -21.50 -20.19 0.61
N GLY A 127 -21.03 -20.35 1.85
CA GLY A 127 -21.79 -20.89 2.97
C GLY A 127 -23.02 -20.05 3.35
N ARG A 128 -24.00 -20.73 3.95
CA ARG A 128 -25.16 -20.09 4.58
C ARG A 128 -24.77 -19.70 6.00
N PHE A 129 -24.65 -18.40 6.25
CA PHE A 129 -24.54 -17.87 7.60
C PHE A 129 -25.95 -17.70 8.21
N ALA A 130 -26.04 -17.59 9.53
CA ALA A 130 -27.28 -17.21 10.20
C ALA A 130 -27.79 -15.85 9.66
N HIS A 131 -29.11 -15.65 9.65
CA HIS A 131 -29.72 -14.40 9.17
C HIS A 131 -29.12 -13.20 9.92
N GLY A 132 -28.49 -12.27 9.20
CA GLY A 132 -27.80 -11.10 9.75
C GLY A 132 -26.27 -11.19 9.71
N ASP A 133 -25.68 -12.39 9.80
CA ASP A 133 -24.23 -12.60 9.89
C ASP A 133 -23.54 -12.84 8.54
N THR A 134 -24.31 -13.01 7.46
CA THR A 134 -23.80 -13.40 6.13
C THR A 134 -22.78 -12.43 5.57
N LEU A 135 -23.01 -11.12 5.69
CA LEU A 135 -22.07 -10.15 5.15
C LEU A 135 -20.80 -10.07 5.99
N ASP A 136 -20.94 -10.03 7.31
CA ASP A 136 -19.80 -9.89 8.22
C ASP A 136 -18.91 -11.15 8.21
N GLY A 137 -19.52 -12.33 8.11
CA GLY A 137 -18.84 -13.59 7.86
C GLY A 137 -18.02 -13.57 6.57
N ARG A 138 -18.62 -13.15 5.45
CA ARG A 138 -17.93 -13.03 4.16
C ARG A 138 -16.81 -12.00 4.18
N ILE A 139 -17.01 -10.84 4.80
CA ILE A 139 -15.95 -9.83 4.93
C ILE A 139 -14.79 -10.39 5.76
N ARG A 140 -15.06 -11.08 6.87
CA ARG A 140 -14.01 -11.74 7.66
C ARG A 140 -13.21 -12.75 6.83
N SER A 141 -13.86 -13.59 6.05
CA SER A 141 -13.18 -14.52 5.14
C SER A 141 -12.35 -13.81 4.08
N LEU A 142 -12.86 -12.71 3.50
CA LEU A 142 -12.09 -11.91 2.54
C LEU A 142 -10.85 -11.26 3.18
N LEU A 143 -10.96 -10.77 4.42
CA LEU A 143 -9.82 -10.25 5.17
C LEU A 143 -8.79 -11.34 5.44
N GLU A 144 -9.21 -12.53 5.87
CA GLU A 144 -8.31 -13.66 6.11
C GLU A 144 -7.57 -14.09 4.83
N ILE A 145 -8.27 -14.10 3.68
CA ILE A 145 -7.67 -14.36 2.36
C ILE A 145 -6.61 -13.29 2.04
N ILE A 146 -6.92 -12.01 2.23
CA ILE A 146 -6.00 -10.89 1.93
C ILE A 146 -4.78 -10.94 2.86
N GLU A 147 -4.97 -11.16 4.16
CA GLU A 147 -3.88 -11.28 5.14
C GLU A 147 -2.96 -12.46 4.80
N THR A 148 -3.54 -13.61 4.47
CA THR A 148 -2.78 -14.80 4.03
C THR A 148 -2.01 -14.50 2.74
N ALA A 149 -2.67 -13.89 1.74
CA ALA A 149 -2.05 -13.52 0.47
C ALA A 149 -0.89 -12.52 0.64
N ILE A 150 -1.02 -11.55 1.56
CA ILE A 150 0.06 -10.63 1.93
C ILE A 150 1.23 -11.39 2.55
N GLY A 151 0.95 -12.32 3.48
CA GLY A 151 1.95 -13.18 4.10
C GLY A 151 2.74 -13.97 3.06
N GLU A 152 2.06 -14.67 2.15
CA GLU A 152 2.69 -15.43 1.07
C GLU A 152 3.44 -14.57 0.05
N ALA A 153 2.98 -13.33 -0.19
CA ALA A 153 3.61 -12.43 -1.15
C ALA A 153 4.87 -11.75 -0.60
N LYS A 154 5.03 -11.67 0.73
CA LYS A 154 6.03 -10.82 1.39
C LYS A 154 7.44 -11.06 0.88
N ASP A 155 7.88 -12.32 0.83
CA ASP A 155 9.26 -12.66 0.46
C ASP A 155 9.51 -12.40 -1.03
N VAL A 156 8.55 -12.77 -1.90
CA VAL A 156 8.63 -12.53 -3.35
C VAL A 156 8.72 -11.02 -3.64
N VAL A 157 7.88 -10.24 -2.98
CA VAL A 157 7.80 -8.79 -3.09
C VAL A 157 9.10 -8.14 -2.62
N GLN A 158 9.63 -8.55 -1.47
CA GLN A 158 10.86 -7.98 -0.92
C GLN A 158 12.06 -8.27 -1.82
N SER A 159 12.17 -9.48 -2.36
CA SER A 159 13.32 -9.88 -3.19
C SER A 159 13.30 -9.32 -4.62
N HIS A 160 12.13 -9.15 -5.23
CA HIS A 160 12.03 -8.84 -6.67
C HIS A 160 11.58 -7.42 -7.00
N SER A 161 11.08 -6.66 -6.01
CA SER A 161 10.52 -5.32 -6.22
C SER A 161 11.47 -4.37 -6.94
N PHE A 162 12.71 -4.25 -6.45
CA PHE A 162 13.68 -3.33 -7.03
C PHE A 162 14.06 -3.70 -8.47
N VAL A 163 14.30 -4.99 -8.73
CA VAL A 163 14.63 -5.49 -10.06
C VAL A 163 13.49 -5.26 -11.04
N ALA A 164 12.25 -5.55 -10.63
CA ALA A 164 11.07 -5.31 -11.45
C ALA A 164 10.90 -3.83 -11.80
N LEU A 165 11.06 -2.94 -10.81
CA LEU A 165 10.94 -1.50 -11.01
C LEU A 165 12.04 -0.95 -11.93
N LEU A 166 13.29 -1.39 -11.74
CA LEU A 166 14.40 -0.99 -12.60
C LEU A 166 14.16 -1.41 -14.06
N GLY A 167 13.72 -2.65 -14.29
CA GLY A 167 13.39 -3.13 -15.64
C GLY A 167 12.25 -2.33 -16.29
N PHE A 168 11.26 -1.86 -15.52
CA PHE A 168 10.26 -0.93 -16.06
C PHE A 168 10.86 0.42 -16.45
N PHE A 169 11.72 1.01 -15.62
CA PHE A 169 12.39 2.27 -15.95
C PHE A 169 13.22 2.16 -17.22
N GLU A 170 14.03 1.11 -17.35
CA GLU A 170 14.85 0.87 -18.54
C GLU A 170 14.00 0.76 -19.80
N ARG A 171 12.88 0.04 -19.74
CA ARG A 171 11.95 -0.07 -20.88
C ARG A 171 11.25 1.25 -21.22
N VAL A 172 10.84 2.05 -20.23
CA VAL A 172 10.27 3.39 -20.47
C VAL A 172 11.28 4.26 -21.22
N VAL A 173 12.54 4.27 -20.75
CA VAL A 173 13.61 5.07 -21.36
C VAL A 173 13.88 4.60 -22.78
N ALA A 174 14.05 3.29 -22.98
CA ALA A 174 14.28 2.70 -24.31
C ALA A 174 13.13 2.98 -25.30
N SER A 175 11.91 3.07 -24.78
CA SER A 175 10.69 3.31 -25.56
C SER A 175 10.27 4.77 -25.60
N ASN A 176 11.16 5.70 -25.19
CA ASN A 176 10.93 7.14 -25.18
C ASN A 176 9.60 7.57 -24.51
N GLY A 177 9.31 6.99 -23.35
CA GLY A 177 8.11 7.32 -22.56
C GLY A 177 6.90 6.41 -22.81
N TYR A 178 6.94 5.52 -23.81
CA TYR A 178 5.83 4.60 -24.10
C TYR A 178 6.05 3.23 -23.45
N LEU A 179 5.00 2.66 -22.85
CA LEU A 179 4.98 1.26 -22.45
C LEU A 179 3.62 0.67 -22.79
N ASN A 180 3.62 -0.39 -23.61
CA ASN A 180 2.40 -1.14 -23.85
C ASN A 180 2.13 -2.06 -22.65
N TRP A 181 0.91 -2.02 -22.11
CA TRP A 181 0.53 -2.83 -20.96
C TRP A 181 0.52 -4.35 -21.25
N LYS A 182 0.56 -4.71 -22.55
CA LYS A 182 0.60 -6.08 -23.05
C LYS A 182 2.01 -6.65 -23.17
N ASP A 183 3.05 -5.83 -23.05
CA ASP A 183 4.41 -6.33 -23.12
C ASP A 183 4.67 -7.21 -21.89
N PRO A 184 5.03 -8.49 -22.09
CA PRO A 184 5.22 -9.43 -20.98
C PRO A 184 6.35 -8.96 -20.06
N MET A 185 6.19 -9.30 -18.77
CA MET A 185 7.25 -9.18 -17.77
C MET A 185 8.42 -10.10 -18.08
#